data_AF-A0A3B6RAG8-F1
#
_entry.id   AF-A0A3B6RAG8-F1
#
_cell.length_a   1.000
_cell.length_b   1.000
_cell.length_c   1.000
_cell.angle_alpha   90.00
_cell.angle_beta   90.00
_cell.angle_gamma   90.00
#
_symmetry.space_group_name_H-M   'P 1'
#
loop_
_entity.id
_entity.type
_entity.pdbx_description
1 polymer ?
#
loop_
_entity_poly.entity_id
_entity_poly.type
_entity_poly.pdbx_seq_one_letter_code
_entity_poly.pdbx_strand_id
1 'polypeptide(L)'
;MPPGGGETSKHGRTGKEQSHPPAIRRCDESRPAPPFPAAASQEQKKQMQPAAAAASISEGPLVEILARLPYRSLCRFKCVSKQWRELCSDPKIVKRASQTLSGFFHNDPAVGSLRFSNLSGGRPLIDASLPFLRGRYQRIKLEQCSTSLLLCKCWKLESGQDKFDFVVCNPMTEQWTVLPPIEWLDQDGEDTEGSDLIYPFLVFDPAVPSHFVVFAPLLDLVDVVAIYSWETGQWTPSSGWEYTEYPAVTKECVFLNGMIHFLHLFGDEPFITVQDIEGSFSCKLMAPMEC
;
A
#
# COMPACT_ATOMS: atom_id res chain seq x y z
N MET A 1 -9.36 49.39 33.27
CA MET A 1 -8.20 50.31 33.17
C MET A 1 -7.02 49.69 33.93
N PRO A 2 -5.85 49.47 33.31
CA PRO A 2 -4.53 49.54 33.96
C PRO A 2 -4.13 51.04 34.08
N PRO A 3 -3.09 51.49 34.81
CA PRO A 3 -1.71 50.96 34.76
C PRO A 3 -0.86 51.12 36.05
N GLY A 4 0.40 50.68 35.96
CA GLY A 4 1.45 50.98 36.93
C GLY A 4 2.80 50.50 36.42
N GLY A 5 3.48 51.33 35.64
CA GLY A 5 4.86 51.12 35.17
C GLY A 5 5.89 51.72 36.13
N GLY A 6 7.12 51.22 36.04
CA GLY A 6 8.31 51.78 36.67
C GLY A 6 9.56 51.28 35.98
N GLU A 7 10.20 52.15 35.19
CA GLU A 7 11.52 51.97 34.59
C GLU A 7 12.64 52.36 35.57
N THR A 8 13.84 51.79 35.42
CA THR A 8 15.08 52.53 35.11
C THR A 8 16.26 51.58 34.88
N SER A 9 17.30 52.12 34.22
CA SER A 9 18.27 51.50 33.33
C SER A 9 19.71 51.50 33.88
N LYS A 10 20.57 50.56 33.45
CA LYS A 10 21.82 50.79 32.66
C LYS A 10 22.94 49.73 32.81
N HIS A 11 23.43 49.30 31.63
CA HIS A 11 24.83 49.07 31.19
C HIS A 11 25.66 47.83 31.63
N GLY A 12 26.32 47.20 30.64
CA GLY A 12 27.69 46.66 30.83
C GLY A 12 28.12 45.35 30.13
N ARG A 13 28.46 45.42 28.83
CA ARG A 13 29.48 44.68 28.02
C ARG A 13 30.15 43.33 28.45
N THR A 14 30.27 42.49 27.40
CA THR A 14 31.41 41.63 26.92
C THR A 14 31.80 40.29 27.57
N GLY A 15 31.92 39.25 26.72
CA GLY A 15 32.74 38.06 26.95
C GLY A 15 32.42 36.91 25.98
N LYS A 16 33.21 36.75 24.90
CA LYS A 16 33.27 35.56 24.03
C LYS A 16 34.29 34.59 24.63
N GLU A 17 33.99 33.29 24.66
CA GLU A 17 35.05 32.27 24.81
C GLU A 17 34.72 31.00 24.01
N GLN A 18 35.63 30.65 23.11
CA GLN A 18 35.67 29.44 22.29
C GLN A 18 36.40 28.36 23.09
N SER A 19 35.98 27.09 22.99
CA SER A 19 36.78 25.95 23.45
C SER A 19 36.96 24.93 22.33
N HIS A 20 38.22 24.77 21.92
CA HIS A 20 38.73 23.65 21.12
C HIS A 20 39.24 22.54 22.06
N PRO A 21 39.19 21.25 21.69
CA PRO A 21 39.81 20.16 22.45
C PRO A 21 41.29 19.95 22.04
N PRO A 22 42.17 19.48 22.94
CA PRO A 22 43.56 19.17 22.59
C PRO A 22 43.75 17.71 22.16
N ALA A 23 44.75 17.50 21.31
CA ALA A 23 45.23 16.21 20.84
C ALA A 23 46.55 15.80 21.53
N ILE A 24 47.00 14.58 21.18
CA ILE A 24 48.36 14.01 21.21
C ILE A 24 48.59 12.98 22.34
N ARG A 25 48.91 11.72 21.96
CA ARG A 25 50.25 11.08 22.09
C ARG A 25 50.24 9.63 21.57
N ARG A 26 51.07 9.38 20.53
CA ARG A 26 51.57 8.05 20.12
C ARG A 26 52.78 7.71 20.98
N CYS A 27 52.96 6.42 21.28
CA CYS A 27 54.19 5.89 21.88
C CYS A 27 54.57 4.62 21.10
N ASP A 28 55.80 4.59 20.61
CA ASP A 28 56.49 3.50 19.93
C ASP A 28 57.79 3.32 20.72
N GLU A 29 58.15 2.09 21.10
CA GLU A 29 59.53 1.59 21.26
C GLU A 29 59.60 0.23 22.01
N SER A 30 60.21 -0.75 21.32
CA SER A 30 61.33 -1.58 21.78
C SER A 30 61.12 -2.79 22.72
N ARG A 31 61.45 -3.97 22.18
CA ARG A 31 61.59 -5.29 22.81
C ARG A 31 62.98 -5.50 23.45
N PRO A 32 63.10 -6.39 24.45
CA PRO A 32 64.22 -7.35 24.50
C PRO A 32 63.76 -8.83 24.65
N ALA A 33 64.59 -9.76 24.17
CA ALA A 33 64.50 -11.23 24.34
C ALA A 33 65.64 -11.71 25.29
N PRO A 34 65.97 -13.02 25.51
CA PRO A 34 65.35 -14.35 25.26
C PRO A 34 65.39 -15.23 26.58
N PRO A 35 65.34 -16.60 26.64
CA PRO A 35 66.34 -17.54 26.07
C PRO A 35 65.76 -18.87 25.50
N PHE A 36 66.37 -19.43 24.45
CA PHE A 36 66.08 -20.78 23.92
C PHE A 36 66.92 -21.86 24.65
N PRO A 37 66.64 -23.17 24.47
CA PRO A 37 67.17 -23.89 23.30
C PRO A 37 66.12 -24.66 22.49
N ALA A 38 66.44 -24.82 21.21
CA ALA A 38 65.68 -25.53 20.19
C ALA A 38 65.65 -27.05 20.42
N ALA A 39 64.57 -27.69 19.93
CA ALA A 39 64.57 -29.10 19.55
C ALA A 39 63.82 -29.24 18.22
N ALA A 40 64.40 -30.05 17.33
CA ALA A 40 64.10 -30.13 15.91
C ALA A 40 62.87 -30.97 15.57
N SER A 41 62.32 -30.67 14.39
CA SER A 41 61.67 -31.58 13.43
C SER A 41 60.39 -32.33 13.84
N GLN A 42 59.29 -31.99 13.16
CA GLN A 42 58.67 -32.87 12.15
C GLN A 42 57.58 -32.10 11.40
N GLU A 43 57.81 -31.84 10.12
CA GLU A 43 56.74 -31.50 9.17
C GLU A 43 55.84 -32.73 8.99
N GLN A 44 54.64 -32.68 9.56
CA GLN A 44 53.53 -33.49 9.06
C GLN A 44 52.62 -32.58 8.24
N LYS A 45 52.83 -32.65 6.92
CA LYS A 45 51.95 -32.12 5.90
C LYS A 45 50.62 -32.88 5.97
N LYS A 46 49.74 -32.48 6.89
CA LYS A 46 48.38 -32.97 6.96
C LYS A 46 47.66 -32.41 5.74
N GLN A 47 47.55 -33.23 4.69
CA GLN A 47 46.62 -32.98 3.59
C GLN A 47 45.23 -32.79 4.22
N MET A 48 44.80 -31.54 4.30
CA MET A 48 43.40 -31.23 4.52
C MET A 48 42.70 -31.62 3.23
N GLN A 49 42.05 -32.79 3.24
CA GLN A 49 41.06 -33.14 2.23
C GLN A 49 40.11 -31.94 2.09
N PRO A 50 39.67 -31.58 0.88
CA PRO A 50 38.62 -30.59 0.72
C PRO A 50 37.43 -31.08 1.55
N ALA A 51 36.98 -30.25 2.49
CA ALA A 51 35.70 -30.47 3.14
C ALA A 51 34.69 -30.80 2.05
N ALA A 52 34.05 -31.96 2.21
CA ALA A 52 33.02 -32.49 1.33
C ALA A 52 32.20 -31.34 0.76
N ALA A 53 32.07 -31.33 -0.57
CA ALA A 53 31.27 -30.39 -1.33
C ALA A 53 30.09 -29.92 -0.48
N ALA A 54 30.14 -28.65 -0.06
CA ALA A 54 29.06 -28.02 0.67
C ALA A 54 27.78 -28.43 -0.06
N ALA A 55 26.89 -29.16 0.62
CA ALA A 55 25.67 -29.68 0.03
C ALA A 55 25.01 -28.51 -0.69
N SER A 56 25.15 -28.49 -2.02
CA SER A 56 24.71 -27.37 -2.84
C SER A 56 23.21 -27.52 -2.89
N ILE A 57 22.52 -26.92 -1.92
CA ILE A 57 21.09 -26.73 -1.98
C ILE A 57 20.86 -26.11 -3.35
N SER A 58 20.09 -26.81 -4.19
CA SER A 58 19.71 -26.32 -5.51
C SER A 58 19.28 -24.87 -5.39
N GLU A 59 19.80 -24.00 -6.24
CA GLU A 59 19.49 -22.57 -6.18
C GLU A 59 17.97 -22.32 -6.31
N GLY A 60 17.24 -23.23 -6.97
CA GLY A 60 15.78 -23.13 -7.19
C GLY A 60 14.96 -23.02 -5.90
N PRO A 61 14.98 -24.03 -5.00
CA PRO A 61 14.30 -23.96 -3.71
C PRO A 61 14.74 -22.77 -2.83
N LEU A 62 16.02 -22.42 -2.86
CA LEU A 62 16.55 -21.26 -2.14
C LEU A 62 15.92 -19.96 -2.64
N VAL A 63 15.89 -19.76 -3.94
CA VAL A 63 15.25 -18.60 -4.59
C VAL A 63 13.77 -18.51 -4.19
N GLU A 64 13.07 -19.64 -4.13
CA GLU A 64 11.65 -19.68 -3.76
C GLU A 64 11.41 -19.35 -2.28
N ILE A 65 12.26 -19.85 -1.38
CA ILE A 65 12.22 -19.50 0.04
C ILE A 65 12.49 -18.01 0.24
N LEU A 66 13.55 -17.48 -0.38
CA LEU A 66 13.91 -16.07 -0.25
C LEU A 66 12.85 -15.15 -0.83
N ALA A 67 12.22 -15.54 -1.93
CA ALA A 67 11.07 -14.84 -2.50
C ALA A 67 9.87 -14.79 -1.55
N ARG A 68 9.76 -15.65 -0.53
CA ARG A 68 8.65 -15.58 0.44
C ARG A 68 8.98 -14.77 1.69
N LEU A 69 10.23 -14.34 1.85
CA LEU A 69 10.65 -13.63 3.06
C LEU A 69 10.39 -12.12 2.96
N PRO A 70 10.19 -11.44 4.11
CA PRO A 70 10.17 -9.99 4.16
C PRO A 70 11.44 -9.37 3.59
N TYR A 71 11.30 -8.30 2.81
CA TYR A 71 12.45 -7.60 2.21
C TYR A 71 13.50 -7.18 3.26
N ARG A 72 13.07 -6.81 4.47
CA ARG A 72 14.00 -6.49 5.57
C ARG A 72 14.89 -7.68 5.95
N SER A 73 14.35 -8.90 5.92
CA SER A 73 15.12 -10.13 6.15
C SER A 73 16.13 -10.35 5.03
N LEU A 74 15.74 -10.15 3.77
CA LEU A 74 16.67 -10.21 2.63
C LEU A 74 17.82 -9.21 2.76
N CYS A 75 17.55 -7.98 3.20
CA CYS A 75 18.58 -6.99 3.47
C CYS A 75 19.59 -7.45 4.52
N ARG A 76 19.13 -8.11 5.59
CA ARG A 76 20.01 -8.66 6.63
C ARG A 76 20.85 -9.83 6.09
N PHE A 77 20.30 -10.64 5.20
CA PHE A 77 20.99 -11.79 4.62
C PHE A 77 22.12 -11.40 3.65
N LYS A 78 22.11 -10.17 3.11
CA LYS A 78 23.24 -9.63 2.33
C LYS A 78 24.56 -9.55 3.10
N CYS A 79 24.52 -9.70 4.43
CA CYS A 79 25.69 -9.71 5.31
C CYS A 79 26.25 -11.11 5.57
N VAL A 80 25.59 -12.19 5.13
CA VAL A 80 25.98 -13.57 5.45
C VAL A 80 27.18 -14.03 4.61
N SER A 81 27.14 -13.85 3.28
CA SER A 81 28.24 -14.16 2.37
C SER A 81 28.12 -13.38 1.06
N LYS A 82 29.14 -13.47 0.19
CA LYS A 82 29.10 -12.87 -1.16
C LYS A 82 27.97 -13.47 -2.02
N GLN A 83 27.81 -14.79 -1.98
CA GLN A 83 26.72 -15.49 -2.69
C GLN A 83 25.34 -15.04 -2.18
N TRP A 84 25.15 -14.94 -0.87
CA TRP A 84 23.90 -14.43 -0.29
C TRP A 84 23.63 -12.97 -0.66
N ARG A 85 24.67 -12.13 -0.73
CA ARG A 85 24.53 -10.75 -1.20
C ARG A 85 24.05 -10.68 -2.63
N GLU A 86 24.62 -11.49 -3.53
CA GLU A 86 24.21 -11.55 -4.94
C GLU A 86 22.77 -12.04 -5.06
N LEU A 87 22.45 -13.16 -4.41
CA LEU A 87 21.12 -13.77 -4.43
C LEU A 87 20.03 -12.83 -3.84
N CYS A 88 20.25 -12.25 -2.66
CA CYS A 88 19.32 -11.32 -2.04
C CYS A 88 19.28 -9.93 -2.72
N SER A 89 20.16 -9.67 -3.69
CA SER A 89 20.11 -8.46 -4.53
C SER A 89 19.55 -8.73 -5.92
N ASP A 90 19.25 -9.99 -6.27
CA ASP A 90 18.61 -10.34 -7.53
C ASP A 90 17.23 -9.65 -7.62
N PRO A 91 17.00 -8.80 -8.63
CA PRO A 91 15.70 -8.17 -8.86
C PRO A 91 14.54 -9.17 -8.92
N LYS A 92 14.75 -10.38 -9.43
CA LYS A 92 13.71 -11.43 -9.50
C LYS A 92 13.30 -11.94 -8.13
N ILE A 93 14.21 -11.95 -7.14
CA ILE A 93 13.89 -12.31 -5.76
C ILE A 93 13.26 -11.13 -5.05
N VAL A 94 13.85 -9.94 -5.18
CA VAL A 94 13.38 -8.72 -4.50
C VAL A 94 11.95 -8.34 -4.92
N LYS A 95 11.60 -8.51 -6.21
CA LYS A 95 10.24 -8.30 -6.71
C LYS A 95 9.22 -9.30 -6.14
N ARG A 96 9.64 -10.53 -5.86
CA ARG A 96 8.76 -11.58 -5.34
C ARG A 96 8.66 -11.62 -3.82
N ALA A 97 9.67 -11.09 -3.12
CA ALA A 97 9.75 -10.98 -1.66
C ALA A 97 8.41 -10.52 -1.07
N SER A 98 7.98 -11.13 0.04
CA SER A 98 6.78 -10.71 0.78
C SER A 98 7.00 -9.29 1.33
N GLN A 99 6.64 -8.26 0.56
CA GLN A 99 6.83 -6.88 0.98
C GLN A 99 5.67 -6.47 1.89
N THR A 100 5.89 -6.53 3.20
CA THR A 100 4.99 -5.86 4.14
C THR A 100 5.19 -4.36 3.98
N LEU A 101 4.32 -3.72 3.19
CA LEU A 101 4.26 -2.28 3.06
C LEU A 101 3.89 -1.70 4.41
N SER A 102 4.82 -0.95 4.99
CA SER A 102 4.53 -0.09 6.13
C SER A 102 4.37 1.31 5.56
N GLY A 103 3.14 1.65 5.17
CA GLY A 103 2.82 2.91 4.51
C GLY A 103 1.39 2.97 4.00
N PHE A 104 1.02 4.11 3.44
CA PHE A 104 -0.32 4.33 2.88
C PHE A 104 -0.25 5.17 1.61
N PHE A 105 -1.15 4.84 0.68
CA PHE A 105 -1.39 5.66 -0.50
C PHE A 105 -2.32 6.82 -0.14
N HIS A 106 -2.10 7.97 -0.76
CA HIS A 106 -2.96 9.14 -0.61
C HIS A 106 -2.86 10.02 -1.84
N ASN A 107 -3.85 10.89 -2.01
CA ASN A 107 -3.81 11.94 -3.02
C ASN A 107 -3.02 13.14 -2.47
N ASP A 108 -2.10 13.67 -3.27
CA ASP A 108 -1.49 14.96 -3.00
C ASP A 108 -2.56 16.06 -3.09
N PRO A 109 -2.81 16.84 -2.03
CA PRO A 109 -3.86 17.86 -2.04
C PRO A 109 -3.55 19.05 -2.97
N ALA A 110 -2.28 19.29 -3.31
CA ALA A 110 -1.90 20.40 -4.18
C ALA A 110 -1.93 20.02 -5.66
N VAL A 111 -1.47 18.81 -6.01
CA VAL A 111 -1.32 18.36 -7.41
C VAL A 111 -2.44 17.39 -7.83
N GLY A 112 -3.13 16.79 -6.85
CA GLY A 112 -4.14 15.75 -7.08
C GLY A 112 -3.55 14.43 -7.58
N SER A 113 -2.24 14.24 -7.47
CA SER A 113 -1.53 13.05 -7.93
C SER A 113 -1.40 12.00 -6.82
N LEU A 114 -1.33 10.74 -7.22
CA LEU A 114 -1.14 9.62 -6.29
C LEU A 114 0.26 9.66 -5.65
N ARG A 115 0.31 9.49 -4.33
CA ARG A 115 1.54 9.46 -3.53
C ARG A 115 1.52 8.25 -2.58
N PHE A 116 2.71 7.81 -2.17
CA PHE A 116 2.88 6.78 -1.15
C PHE A 116 3.76 7.31 -0.02
N SER A 117 3.19 7.35 1.19
CA SER A 117 3.90 7.70 2.41
C SER A 117 4.50 6.45 3.03
N ASN A 118 5.84 6.35 2.97
CA ASN A 118 6.55 5.21 3.55
C ASN A 118 6.82 5.44 5.05
N LEU A 119 6.25 4.59 5.90
CA LEU A 119 6.47 4.61 7.35
C LEU A 119 7.69 3.78 7.78
N SER A 120 8.27 3.00 6.87
CA SER A 120 9.43 2.16 7.17
C SER A 120 10.76 2.93 7.31
N GLY A 121 10.78 4.24 7.00
CA GLY A 121 11.96 5.12 7.06
C GLY A 121 13.00 4.90 5.95
N GLY A 122 12.76 3.94 5.03
CA GLY A 122 13.62 3.67 3.87
C GLY A 122 13.08 4.26 2.56
N ARG A 123 13.75 3.98 1.44
CA ARG A 123 13.20 4.28 0.11
C ARG A 123 11.99 3.35 -0.14
N PRO A 124 10.81 3.88 -0.54
CA PRO A 124 9.70 3.02 -0.91
C PRO A 124 10.09 2.15 -2.11
N LEU A 125 9.79 0.86 -2.02
CA LEU A 125 10.02 -0.10 -3.11
C LEU A 125 8.90 -0.07 -4.15
N ILE A 126 7.76 0.53 -3.80
CA ILE A 126 6.66 0.81 -4.71
C ILE A 126 6.83 2.19 -5.32
N ASP A 127 6.64 2.25 -6.63
CA ASP A 127 6.53 3.49 -7.38
C ASP A 127 5.07 3.97 -7.37
N ALA A 128 4.79 5.00 -6.58
CA ALA A 128 3.46 5.60 -6.46
C ALA A 128 2.95 6.23 -7.77
N SER A 129 3.81 6.41 -8.77
CA SER A 129 3.38 6.90 -10.08
C SER A 129 2.61 5.87 -10.90
N LEU A 130 2.61 4.60 -10.48
CA LEU A 130 1.99 3.45 -11.14
C LEU A 130 2.38 3.34 -12.62
N PRO A 131 3.67 3.11 -12.94
CA PRO A 131 4.18 3.17 -14.32
C PRO A 131 3.49 2.21 -15.28
N PHE A 132 3.00 1.07 -14.79
CA PHE A 132 2.23 0.09 -15.58
C PHE A 132 0.89 0.65 -16.10
N LEU A 133 0.34 1.70 -15.47
CA LEU A 133 -0.87 2.41 -15.94
C LEU A 133 -0.53 3.61 -16.83
N ARG A 134 0.70 4.14 -16.76
CA ARG A 134 1.11 5.37 -17.46
C ARG A 134 1.15 5.26 -18.99
N GLY A 135 1.18 4.04 -19.52
CA GLY A 135 1.01 3.80 -20.95
C GLY A 135 -0.39 4.15 -21.47
N ARG A 136 -1.41 4.18 -20.59
CA ARG A 136 -2.80 4.51 -20.94
C ARG A 136 -3.31 5.79 -20.29
N TYR A 137 -2.84 6.12 -19.10
CA TYR A 137 -3.41 7.19 -18.27
C TYR A 137 -2.35 8.22 -17.86
N GLN A 138 -2.69 9.50 -18.02
CA GLN A 138 -1.82 10.61 -17.64
C GLN A 138 -2.10 11.09 -16.20
N ARG A 139 -3.35 10.99 -15.75
CA ARG A 139 -3.76 11.38 -14.39
C ARG A 139 -4.44 10.21 -13.70
N ILE A 140 -4.05 9.98 -12.44
CA ILE A 140 -4.55 8.90 -11.60
C ILE A 140 -4.86 9.48 -10.23
N LYS A 141 -6.09 9.27 -9.76
CA LYS A 141 -6.57 9.69 -8.44
C LYS A 141 -7.04 8.47 -7.66
N LEU A 142 -6.62 8.36 -6.41
CA LEU A 142 -7.09 7.34 -5.49
C LEU A 142 -8.52 7.63 -5.04
N GLU A 143 -9.41 6.65 -5.14
CA GLU A 143 -10.73 6.70 -4.52
C GLU A 143 -10.77 5.83 -3.25
N GLN A 144 -10.18 4.64 -3.30
CA GLN A 144 -10.07 3.75 -2.14
C GLN A 144 -8.75 2.99 -2.18
N CYS A 145 -8.18 2.74 -1.01
CA CYS A 145 -7.04 1.84 -0.85
C CYS A 145 -7.37 0.73 0.14
N SER A 146 -6.74 -0.42 -0.10
CA SER A 146 -6.73 -1.55 0.82
C SER A 146 -5.30 -2.01 1.08
N THR A 147 -5.14 -3.15 1.77
CA THR A 147 -3.83 -3.75 2.02
C THR A 147 -3.09 -4.17 0.76
N SER A 148 -3.80 -4.49 -0.32
CA SER A 148 -3.22 -5.07 -1.55
C SER A 148 -3.70 -4.41 -2.85
N LEU A 149 -4.91 -3.85 -2.85
CA LEU A 149 -5.56 -3.29 -4.03
C LEU A 149 -5.83 -1.79 -3.86
N LEU A 150 -5.74 -1.07 -4.97
CA LEU A 150 -6.16 0.32 -5.10
C LEU A 150 -7.33 0.39 -6.08
N LEU A 151 -8.35 1.18 -5.73
CA LEU A 151 -9.38 1.63 -6.64
C LEU A 151 -9.07 3.09 -7.02
N CYS A 152 -8.88 3.33 -8.31
CA CYS A 152 -8.44 4.61 -8.85
C CYS A 152 -9.40 5.11 -9.93
N LYS A 153 -9.59 6.44 -9.99
CA LYS A 153 -10.05 7.13 -11.19
C LYS A 153 -8.86 7.46 -12.07
N CYS A 154 -8.96 7.11 -13.35
CA CYS A 154 -7.87 7.20 -14.31
C CYS A 154 -8.30 7.96 -15.57
N TRP A 155 -7.61 9.05 -15.89
CA TRP A 155 -7.88 9.87 -17.09
C TRP A 155 -6.78 9.69 -18.12
N LYS A 156 -7.18 9.59 -19.39
CA LYS A 156 -6.25 9.52 -20.54
C LYS A 156 -5.49 10.83 -20.75
N LEU A 157 -6.12 11.97 -20.40
CA LEU A 157 -5.59 13.32 -20.57
C LEU A 157 -5.46 14.05 -19.22
N GLU A 158 -4.51 14.97 -19.12
CA GLU A 158 -4.25 15.73 -17.88
C GLU A 158 -5.32 16.76 -17.53
N SER A 159 -6.07 17.28 -18.51
CA SER A 159 -7.08 18.34 -18.33
C SER A 159 -8.19 17.95 -17.34
N GLY A 160 -8.41 16.66 -17.12
CA GLY A 160 -9.42 16.13 -16.21
C GLY A 160 -10.87 16.38 -16.66
N GLN A 161 -11.06 16.94 -17.86
CA GLN A 161 -12.38 17.20 -18.45
C GLN A 161 -12.88 16.04 -19.32
N ASP A 162 -12.03 15.04 -19.59
CA ASP A 162 -12.39 13.84 -20.35
C ASP A 162 -12.99 12.74 -19.46
N LYS A 163 -13.67 11.79 -20.11
CA LYS A 163 -14.15 10.57 -19.47
C LYS A 163 -12.99 9.84 -18.78
N PHE A 164 -13.26 9.38 -17.56
CA PHE A 164 -12.33 8.57 -16.78
C PHE A 164 -12.77 7.13 -16.71
N ASP A 165 -11.80 6.26 -16.49
CA ASP A 165 -12.04 4.85 -16.21
C ASP A 165 -11.85 4.59 -14.71
N PHE A 166 -12.66 3.69 -14.15
CA PHE A 166 -12.35 3.08 -12.85
C PHE A 166 -11.41 1.91 -13.05
N VAL A 167 -10.31 1.92 -12.30
CA VAL A 167 -9.29 0.87 -12.36
C VAL A 167 -9.03 0.32 -10.97
N VAL A 168 -9.20 -0.99 -10.82
CA VAL A 168 -8.71 -1.74 -9.66
C VAL A 168 -7.34 -2.28 -10.01
N CYS A 169 -6.33 -1.98 -9.21
CA CYS A 169 -4.97 -2.45 -9.48
C CYS A 169 -4.24 -2.92 -8.23
N ASN A 170 -3.31 -3.85 -8.44
CA ASN A 170 -2.36 -4.29 -7.44
C ASN A 170 -0.98 -3.69 -7.78
N PRO A 171 -0.52 -2.67 -7.05
CA PRO A 171 0.78 -2.04 -7.29
C PRO A 171 1.98 -2.97 -7.13
N MET A 172 1.81 -4.10 -6.44
CA MET A 172 2.87 -5.06 -6.15
C MET A 172 3.04 -6.08 -7.28
N THR A 173 1.93 -6.54 -7.88
CA THR A 173 1.97 -7.47 -9.02
C THR A 173 1.96 -6.77 -10.36
N GLU A 174 1.77 -5.44 -10.38
CA GLU A 174 1.59 -4.64 -11.60
C GLU A 174 0.40 -5.15 -12.45
N GLN A 175 -0.58 -5.82 -11.83
CA GLN A 175 -1.81 -6.27 -12.48
C GLN A 175 -2.94 -5.28 -12.24
N TRP A 176 -3.83 -5.11 -13.22
CA TRP A 176 -4.94 -4.19 -13.15
C TRP A 176 -6.14 -4.68 -13.94
N THR A 177 -7.30 -4.18 -13.54
CA THR A 177 -8.61 -4.46 -14.13
C THR A 177 -9.31 -3.12 -14.34
N VAL A 178 -9.72 -2.85 -15.57
CA VAL A 178 -10.60 -1.72 -15.88
C VAL A 178 -12.03 -2.19 -15.66
N LEU A 179 -12.79 -1.48 -14.82
CA LEU A 179 -14.20 -1.82 -14.62
C LEU A 179 -14.98 -1.53 -15.91
N PRO A 180 -15.77 -2.49 -16.42
CA PRO A 180 -16.55 -2.26 -17.63
C PRO A 180 -17.70 -1.27 -17.36
N PRO A 181 -18.28 -0.66 -18.40
CA PRO A 181 -19.54 0.07 -18.26
C PRO A 181 -20.67 -0.87 -17.77
N ILE A 182 -21.71 -0.30 -17.18
CA ILE A 182 -22.91 -1.04 -16.78
C ILE A 182 -23.90 -0.99 -17.96
N GLU A 183 -23.98 -2.07 -18.74
CA GLU A 183 -24.68 -2.08 -20.04
C GLU A 183 -26.20 -2.31 -19.95
N TRP A 184 -26.70 -2.89 -18.86
CA TRP A 184 -28.09 -3.35 -18.76
C TRP A 184 -29.08 -2.24 -18.36
N LEU A 185 -28.58 -1.01 -18.23
CA LEU A 185 -29.35 0.22 -18.08
C LEU A 185 -29.85 0.77 -19.43
N ASP A 186 -29.33 0.27 -20.56
CA ASP A 186 -29.61 0.80 -21.91
C ASP A 186 -30.80 0.10 -22.61
N GLN A 187 -31.64 -0.66 -21.88
CA GLN A 187 -32.70 -1.47 -22.49
C GLN A 187 -33.90 -0.66 -23.03
N ASP A 188 -33.99 0.63 -22.70
CA ASP A 188 -35.09 1.51 -23.10
C ASP A 188 -34.69 2.57 -24.14
N GLY A 189 -33.87 2.21 -25.14
CA GLY A 189 -33.86 2.82 -26.49
C GLY A 189 -33.64 4.34 -26.68
N GLU A 190 -33.51 5.13 -25.62
CA GLU A 190 -33.09 6.52 -25.65
C GLU A 190 -31.59 6.58 -25.40
N ASP A 191 -30.89 7.40 -26.18
CA ASP A 191 -29.44 7.66 -26.12
C ASP A 191 -29.02 8.09 -24.70
N THR A 192 -28.96 7.13 -23.79
CA THR A 192 -28.65 7.35 -22.38
C THR A 192 -27.16 7.16 -22.28
N GLU A 193 -26.45 8.26 -22.06
CA GLU A 193 -25.06 8.20 -21.64
C GLU A 193 -24.99 7.26 -20.42
N GLY A 194 -24.44 6.06 -20.61
CA GLY A 194 -24.51 4.99 -19.61
C GLY A 194 -24.21 5.51 -18.21
N SER A 195 -25.08 5.20 -17.25
CA SER A 195 -25.10 5.89 -15.96
C SER A 195 -23.73 5.91 -15.32
N ASP A 196 -23.26 7.11 -14.98
CA ASP A 196 -21.93 7.28 -14.44
C ASP A 196 -21.81 6.55 -13.10
N LEU A 197 -20.81 5.68 -13.00
CA LEU A 197 -20.36 5.08 -11.75
C LEU A 197 -19.88 6.20 -10.80
N ILE A 198 -20.75 6.73 -9.94
CA ILE A 198 -20.34 7.92 -9.18
C ILE A 198 -19.44 7.53 -8.00
N TYR A 199 -19.81 6.46 -7.27
CA TYR A 199 -19.18 6.06 -6.00
C TYR A 199 -18.94 4.55 -5.84
N PRO A 200 -18.05 3.95 -6.65
CA PRO A 200 -17.70 2.55 -6.46
C PRO A 200 -16.95 2.32 -5.16
N PHE A 201 -17.24 1.20 -4.52
CA PHE A 201 -16.63 0.75 -3.28
C PHE A 201 -16.04 -0.65 -3.48
N LEU A 202 -14.74 -0.76 -3.26
CA LEU A 202 -13.96 -1.98 -3.38
C LEU A 202 -14.08 -2.84 -2.11
N VAL A 203 -14.55 -4.07 -2.29
CA VAL A 203 -14.54 -5.13 -1.28
C VAL A 203 -13.57 -6.22 -1.74
N PHE A 204 -12.76 -6.75 -0.82
CA PHE A 204 -11.82 -7.82 -1.15
C PHE A 204 -11.63 -8.73 0.06
N ASP A 205 -11.28 -9.98 -0.21
CA ASP A 205 -10.90 -10.93 0.84
C ASP A 205 -9.38 -10.85 1.07
N PRO A 206 -8.89 -10.48 2.27
CA PRO A 206 -7.45 -10.48 2.55
C PRO A 206 -6.81 -11.87 2.45
N ALA A 207 -7.58 -12.97 2.54
CA ALA A 207 -7.08 -14.32 2.30
C ALA A 207 -6.79 -14.61 0.82
N VAL A 208 -7.49 -13.90 -0.10
CA VAL A 208 -7.31 -14.02 -1.55
C VAL A 208 -7.16 -12.62 -2.16
N PRO A 209 -5.97 -11.98 -2.06
CA PRO A 209 -5.77 -10.56 -2.35
C PRO A 209 -6.04 -10.12 -3.80
N SER A 210 -6.19 -11.10 -4.71
CA SER A 210 -6.50 -10.90 -6.13
C SER A 210 -7.99 -10.90 -6.43
N HIS A 211 -8.82 -11.47 -5.54
CA HIS A 211 -10.27 -11.56 -5.72
C HIS A 211 -10.92 -10.36 -5.05
N PHE A 212 -11.76 -9.67 -5.81
CA PHE A 212 -12.46 -8.50 -5.33
C PHE A 212 -13.84 -8.38 -5.94
N VAL A 213 -14.67 -7.61 -5.25
CA VAL A 213 -15.99 -7.21 -5.69
C VAL A 213 -16.06 -5.69 -5.62
N VAL A 214 -16.76 -5.05 -6.55
CA VAL A 214 -17.00 -3.60 -6.49
C VAL A 214 -18.49 -3.34 -6.43
N PHE A 215 -18.91 -2.64 -5.39
CA PHE A 215 -20.28 -2.16 -5.25
C PHE A 215 -20.38 -0.76 -5.81
N ALA A 216 -21.36 -0.49 -6.64
CA ALA A 216 -21.59 0.81 -7.25
C ALA A 216 -23.06 1.20 -7.10
N PRO A 217 -23.38 2.04 -6.10
CA PRO A 217 -24.72 2.61 -5.97
C PRO A 217 -25.04 3.52 -7.16
N LEU A 218 -26.23 3.38 -7.73
CA LEU A 218 -26.71 4.15 -8.87
C LEU A 218 -27.67 5.24 -8.36
N LEU A 219 -27.30 6.51 -8.51
CA LEU A 219 -28.02 7.65 -7.92
C LEU A 219 -29.28 8.07 -8.68
N ASP A 220 -29.35 7.77 -9.97
CA ASP A 220 -30.39 8.28 -10.86
C ASP A 220 -31.42 7.22 -11.26
N LEU A 221 -31.21 5.95 -10.89
CA LEU A 221 -32.03 4.82 -11.31
C LEU A 221 -32.11 3.78 -10.19
N VAL A 222 -33.21 3.84 -9.42
CA VAL A 222 -33.67 2.76 -8.53
C VAL A 222 -32.72 2.47 -7.35
N ASP A 223 -33.21 1.86 -6.28
CA ASP A 223 -32.41 1.35 -5.15
C ASP A 223 -31.52 0.15 -5.52
N VAL A 224 -30.93 0.18 -6.71
CA VAL A 224 -30.10 -0.90 -7.22
C VAL A 224 -28.64 -0.53 -7.02
N VAL A 225 -27.93 -1.41 -6.33
CA VAL A 225 -26.48 -1.38 -6.27
C VAL A 225 -25.97 -2.35 -7.32
N ALA A 226 -25.20 -1.86 -8.28
CA ALA A 226 -24.52 -2.72 -9.24
C ALA A 226 -23.29 -3.35 -8.58
N ILE A 227 -23.10 -4.65 -8.76
CA ILE A 227 -22.04 -5.43 -8.12
C ILE A 227 -21.17 -6.07 -9.20
N TYR A 228 -19.93 -5.63 -9.30
CA TYR A 228 -18.93 -6.23 -10.18
C TYR A 228 -18.23 -7.36 -9.46
N SER A 229 -18.22 -8.56 -10.04
CA SER A 229 -17.40 -9.67 -9.55
C SER A 229 -16.13 -9.83 -10.40
N TRP A 230 -14.97 -9.85 -9.75
CA TRP A 230 -13.70 -10.20 -10.41
C TRP A 230 -13.74 -11.58 -11.08
N GLU A 231 -14.46 -12.54 -10.49
CA GLU A 231 -14.50 -13.91 -10.97
C GLU A 231 -15.25 -14.03 -12.29
N THR A 232 -16.40 -13.35 -12.42
CA THR A 232 -17.21 -13.37 -13.64
C THR A 232 -16.79 -12.28 -14.62
N GLY A 233 -16.18 -11.21 -14.13
CA GLY A 233 -15.89 -10.00 -14.90
C GLY A 233 -17.14 -9.23 -15.32
N GLN A 234 -18.29 -9.48 -14.66
CA GLN A 234 -19.59 -8.92 -15.02
C GLN A 234 -20.21 -8.16 -13.85
N TRP A 235 -21.10 -7.23 -14.19
CA TRP A 235 -21.95 -6.54 -13.25
C TRP A 235 -23.26 -7.31 -13.05
N THR A 236 -23.73 -7.40 -11.80
CA THR A 236 -25.05 -7.96 -11.44
C THR A 236 -25.81 -6.99 -10.52
N PRO A 237 -27.16 -6.98 -10.53
CA PRO A 237 -27.92 -6.12 -9.63
C PRO A 237 -27.98 -6.69 -8.22
N SER A 238 -28.02 -5.81 -7.22
CA SER A 238 -28.45 -6.17 -5.88
C SER A 238 -29.87 -6.73 -5.91
N SER A 239 -30.16 -7.67 -5.00
CA SER A 239 -31.44 -8.37 -4.95
C SER A 239 -32.04 -8.39 -3.54
N GLY A 240 -33.31 -8.77 -3.43
CA GLY A 240 -34.00 -8.94 -2.14
C GLY A 240 -34.54 -7.67 -1.50
N TRP A 241 -34.50 -6.53 -2.19
CA TRP A 241 -35.06 -5.26 -1.74
C TRP A 241 -36.50 -5.08 -2.25
N GLU A 242 -37.40 -4.61 -1.39
CA GLU A 242 -38.67 -4.04 -1.84
C GLU A 242 -38.40 -2.64 -2.40
N TYR A 243 -39.03 -2.30 -3.53
CA TYR A 243 -38.87 -1.00 -4.19
C TYR A 243 -39.18 0.15 -3.22
N THR A 244 -38.23 1.05 -3.02
CA THR A 244 -38.45 2.30 -2.30
C THR A 244 -38.21 3.48 -3.24
N GLU A 245 -39.07 4.49 -3.15
CA GLU A 245 -39.14 5.53 -4.19
C GLU A 245 -38.02 6.59 -4.07
N TYR A 246 -37.18 6.55 -3.01
CA TYR A 246 -36.24 7.62 -2.63
C TYR A 246 -34.93 7.29 -1.83
N PRO A 247 -34.38 6.07 -1.73
CA PRO A 247 -33.09 5.87 -1.05
C PRO A 247 -31.88 6.31 -1.88
N ALA A 248 -31.53 7.58 -1.80
CA ALA A 248 -30.21 8.02 -2.21
C ALA A 248 -29.15 7.40 -1.26
N VAL A 249 -28.50 6.35 -1.76
CA VAL A 249 -27.35 5.72 -1.11
C VAL A 249 -26.23 6.74 -1.02
N THR A 250 -25.69 6.96 0.17
CA THR A 250 -24.53 7.85 0.32
C THR A 250 -23.24 7.14 -0.05
N LYS A 251 -22.14 7.90 -0.18
CA LYS A 251 -20.80 7.31 -0.34
C LYS A 251 -20.34 6.57 0.90
N GLU A 252 -20.99 6.78 2.04
CA GLU A 252 -20.60 6.17 3.30
C GLU A 252 -21.06 4.71 3.33
N CYS A 253 -20.11 3.81 3.12
CA CYS A 253 -20.31 2.39 3.30
C CYS A 253 -19.13 1.74 4.02
N VAL A 254 -19.42 0.63 4.71
CA VAL A 254 -18.44 -0.12 5.48
C VAL A 254 -18.63 -1.60 5.24
N PHE A 255 -17.53 -2.31 4.99
CA PHE A 255 -17.51 -3.77 4.97
C PHE A 255 -17.14 -4.31 6.35
N LEU A 256 -18.06 -5.01 7.00
CA LEU A 256 -17.91 -5.52 8.36
C LEU A 256 -18.59 -6.88 8.47
N ASN A 257 -17.91 -7.86 9.10
CA ASN A 257 -18.41 -9.21 9.34
C ASN A 257 -18.89 -9.93 8.06
N GLY A 258 -18.22 -9.71 6.93
CA GLY A 258 -18.58 -10.32 5.65
C GLY A 258 -19.75 -9.64 4.93
N MET A 259 -20.28 -8.54 5.47
CA MET A 259 -21.43 -7.82 4.94
C MET A 259 -21.09 -6.36 4.67
N ILE A 260 -21.66 -5.81 3.60
CA ILE A 260 -21.57 -4.38 3.32
C ILE A 260 -22.74 -3.64 3.97
N HIS A 261 -22.42 -2.52 4.59
CA HIS A 261 -23.37 -1.65 5.27
C HIS A 261 -23.41 -0.33 4.51
N PHE A 262 -24.53 0.04 3.89
CA PHE A 262 -24.71 1.34 3.26
C PHE A 262 -25.56 2.25 4.13
N LEU A 263 -25.15 3.51 4.24
CA LEU A 263 -25.94 4.53 4.90
C LEU A 263 -26.89 5.19 3.89
N HIS A 264 -28.15 5.34 4.31
CA HIS A 264 -29.21 6.00 3.56
C HIS A 264 -29.67 7.21 4.37
N LEU A 265 -29.43 8.41 3.85
CA LEU A 265 -29.68 9.67 4.58
C LEU A 265 -30.88 10.48 4.06
N PHE A 266 -31.43 10.13 2.90
CA PHE A 266 -32.40 10.98 2.20
C PHE A 266 -33.87 10.54 2.33
N GLY A 267 -34.15 9.55 3.17
CA GLY A 267 -35.52 9.21 3.60
C GLY A 267 -35.98 10.03 4.82
N ASP A 268 -37.25 9.89 5.20
CA ASP A 268 -37.82 10.54 6.39
C ASP A 268 -36.99 10.28 7.67
N GLU A 269 -36.40 9.09 7.77
CA GLU A 269 -35.53 8.67 8.85
C GLU A 269 -34.28 7.98 8.28
N PRO A 270 -33.05 8.33 8.73
CA PRO A 270 -31.85 7.70 8.26
C PRO A 270 -31.80 6.23 8.67
N PHE A 271 -31.30 5.38 7.76
CA PHE A 271 -31.16 3.95 8.03
C PHE A 271 -29.92 3.37 7.37
N ILE A 272 -29.51 2.21 7.85
CA ILE A 272 -28.40 1.44 7.32
C ILE A 272 -28.96 0.17 6.70
N THR A 273 -28.50 -0.12 5.49
CA THR A 273 -28.81 -1.35 4.80
C THR A 273 -27.65 -2.32 4.89
N VAL A 274 -27.95 -3.59 5.18
CA VAL A 274 -26.94 -4.65 5.25
C VAL A 274 -27.15 -5.60 4.09
N GLN A 275 -26.12 -5.79 3.27
CA GLN A 275 -26.11 -6.71 2.14
C GLN A 275 -24.90 -7.65 2.23
N ASP A 276 -25.02 -8.85 1.67
CA ASP A 276 -23.87 -9.74 1.52
C ASP A 276 -22.98 -9.33 0.34
N ILE A 277 -21.92 -10.10 0.09
CA ILE A 277 -20.97 -9.83 -1.00
C ILE A 277 -21.58 -10.02 -2.40
N GLU A 278 -22.69 -10.77 -2.49
CA GLU A 278 -23.46 -10.97 -3.72
C GLU A 278 -24.53 -9.86 -3.90
N GLY A 279 -24.63 -8.93 -2.94
CA GLY A 279 -25.60 -7.85 -2.92
C GLY A 279 -27.03 -8.27 -2.60
N SER A 280 -27.20 -9.42 -1.96
CA SER A 280 -28.49 -9.83 -1.43
C SER A 280 -28.80 -9.05 -0.16
N PHE A 281 -30.00 -8.48 -0.07
CA PHE A 281 -30.49 -7.83 1.14
C PHE A 281 -30.53 -8.80 2.32
N SER A 282 -29.99 -8.37 3.45
CA SER A 282 -30.11 -9.10 4.71
C SER A 282 -31.08 -8.41 5.67
N CYS A 283 -30.82 -7.16 6.06
CA CYS A 283 -31.67 -6.43 6.98
C CYS A 283 -31.49 -4.91 6.91
N LYS A 284 -32.48 -4.21 7.46
CA LYS A 284 -32.49 -2.75 7.65
C LYS A 284 -32.30 -2.43 9.13
N LEU A 285 -31.34 -1.56 9.43
CA LEU A 285 -31.07 -1.05 10.77
C LEU A 285 -31.46 0.42 10.81
N MET A 286 -32.19 0.85 11.83
CA MET A 286 -32.44 2.28 12.02
C MET A 286 -31.14 2.97 12.44
N ALA A 287 -30.79 4.09 11.79
CA ALA A 287 -29.68 4.89 12.27
C ALA A 287 -30.09 5.54 13.60
N PRO A 288 -29.22 5.59 14.60
CA PRO A 288 -29.53 6.26 15.85
C PRO A 288 -29.78 7.74 15.58
N MET A 289 -31.01 8.20 15.85
CA MET A 289 -31.32 9.63 15.95
C MET A 289 -30.44 10.22 17.06
N GLU A 290 -29.78 11.34 16.79
CA GLU A 290 -28.94 12.03 17.78
C GLU A 290 -29.72 12.23 19.10
N CYS A 291 -29.13 11.82 20.21
CA CYS A 291 -29.62 12.13 21.57
C CYS A 291 -29.26 13.55 21.97
#